data_AF-A0A8E0VJS4-F1
#
_entry.id   AF-A0A8E0VJS4-F1
#
_cell.length_a   1.000
_cell.length_b   1.000
_cell.length_c   1.000
_cell.angle_alpha   90.00
_cell.angle_beta   90.00
_cell.angle_gamma   90.00
#
_symmetry.space_group_name_H-M   'P 1'
#
loop_
_entity.id
_entity.type
_entity.pdbx_description
1 polymer ?
#
loop_
_entity_poly.entity_id
_entity_poly.type
_entity_poly.pdbx_seq_one_letter_code
_entity_poly.pdbx_strand_id
1 'polypeptide(L)' 'MIRRRNLRTRAVKLFILDEADEMLDKGFKEQIYDVYRYLPPGTQVVLLSATMPHEILEMTSKFMTQPVRILVKR' A
#
# COMPACT_ATOMS: atom_id res chain seq x y z
N MET A 1 -11.25 6.30 10.38
CA MET A 1 -12.01 5.25 11.10
C MET A 1 -11.13 4.43 12.04
N ILE A 2 -9.96 3.98 11.58
CA ILE A 2 -9.02 3.16 12.37
C ILE A 2 -8.55 3.87 13.65
N ARG A 3 -8.01 5.10 13.54
CA ARG A 3 -7.56 5.91 14.70
C ARG A 3 -8.65 6.15 15.75
N ARG A 4 -9.90 6.33 15.31
CA ARG A 4 -11.08 6.50 16.19
C ARG A 4 -11.60 5.18 16.76
N ARG A 5 -10.96 4.05 16.46
CA ARG A 5 -11.33 2.67 16.85
C ARG A 5 -12.69 2.18 16.32
N ASN A 6 -13.21 2.83 15.28
CA ASN A 6 -14.44 2.41 14.60
C ASN A 6 -14.20 1.24 13.62
N LEU A 7 -12.94 0.99 13.24
CA LEU A 7 -12.54 -0.12 12.38
C LEU A 7 -11.42 -0.90 13.07
N ARG A 8 -11.64 -2.19 13.32
CA ARG A 8 -10.65 -3.10 13.92
C ARG A 8 -9.83 -3.77 12.83
N THR A 9 -8.52 -3.59 12.85
CA THR A 9 -7.59 -4.09 11.81
C THR A 9 -6.87 -5.37 12.18
N ARG A 10 -7.04 -5.89 13.41
CA ARG A 10 -6.28 -7.05 13.94
C ARG A 10 -6.37 -8.33 13.11
N ALA A 11 -7.47 -8.52 12.38
CA ALA A 11 -7.70 -9.70 11.54
C ALA A 11 -7.44 -9.45 10.05
N VAL A 12 -6.99 -8.24 9.67
CA VAL A 12 -6.67 -7.91 8.28
C VAL A 12 -5.42 -8.69 7.87
N LYS A 13 -5.54 -9.42 6.77
CA LYS A 13 -4.45 -10.22 6.19
C LYS A 13 -3.92 -9.65 4.87
N LEU A 14 -4.70 -8.78 4.23
CA LEU A 14 -4.42 -8.23 2.91
C LEU A 14 -4.60 -6.73 2.93
N PHE A 15 -3.65 -6.03 2.30
CA PHE A 15 -3.72 -4.60 2.03
C PHE A 15 -3.48 -4.37 0.55
N ILE A 16 -4.51 -3.95 -0.18
CA ILE A 16 -4.48 -3.78 -1.63
C ILE A 16 -4.53 -2.28 -1.93
N LEU A 17 -3.52 -1.78 -2.63
CA LEU A 17 -3.44 -0.43 -3.16
C LEU A 17 -3.71 -0.50 -4.66
N ASP A 18 -4.89 -0.07 -5.07
CA ASP A 18 -5.26 0.03 -6.48
C ASP A 18 -5.03 1.45 -6.99
N GLU A 19 -4.67 1.59 -8.27
CA GLU A 19 -4.29 2.88 -8.89
C GLU A 19 -3.29 3.68 -8.02
N ALA A 20 -2.24 3.02 -7.53
CA ALA A 20 -1.36 3.61 -6.53
C ALA A 20 -0.64 4.89 -7.00
N ASP A 21 -0.39 5.02 -8.29
CA ASP A 21 0.14 6.23 -8.95
C ASP A 21 -0.84 7.41 -8.80
N GLU A 22 -2.11 7.20 -9.11
CA GLU A 22 -3.15 8.22 -8.92
C GLU A 22 -3.33 8.62 -7.45
N MET A 23 -3.17 7.67 -6.52
CA MET A 23 -3.21 7.97 -5.10
C MET A 23 -2.06 8.88 -4.67
N LEU A 24 -0.85 8.66 -5.20
CA LEU A 24 0.31 9.50 -4.91
C LEU A 24 0.17 10.90 -5.50
N ASP A 25 -0.31 11.01 -6.74
CA ASP A 25 -0.57 12.30 -7.39
C ASP A 25 -1.58 13.16 -6.61
N LYS A 26 -2.52 12.51 -5.93
CA LYS A 26 -3.51 13.16 -5.04
C LYS A 26 -2.99 13.45 -3.63
N GLY A 27 -1.72 13.13 -3.35
CA GLY A 27 -1.08 13.41 -2.06
C GLY A 27 -1.48 12.44 -0.93
N PHE A 28 -1.96 11.22 -1.24
CA PHE A 28 -2.37 10.24 -0.21
C PHE A 28 -1.21 9.50 0.46
N LYS A 29 0.05 9.88 0.19
CA LYS A 29 1.25 9.20 0.71
C LYS A 29 1.17 8.98 2.22
N GLU A 30 1.01 10.05 3.00
CA GLU A 30 0.98 9.99 4.47
C GLU A 30 -0.18 9.12 4.99
N GLN A 31 -1.35 9.18 4.34
CA GLN A 31 -2.51 8.38 4.72
C GLN A 31 -2.29 6.90 4.47
N ILE A 32 -1.60 6.53 3.39
CA ILE A 32 -1.22 5.13 3.11
C ILE A 32 -0.25 4.63 4.19
N TYR A 33 0.78 5.42 4.54
CA TYR A 33 1.70 5.12 5.63
C TYR A 33 0.95 4.92 6.96
N ASP A 34 0.04 5.83 7.29
CA ASP A 34 -0.78 5.75 8.49
C ASP A 34 -1.58 4.46 8.52
N VAL A 35 -2.31 4.13 7.43
CA VAL A 35 -3.09 2.89 7.34
C VAL A 35 -2.19 1.68 7.59
N TYR A 36 -1.06 1.57 6.87
CA TYR A 36 -0.12 0.46 6.99
C TYR A 36 0.37 0.26 8.43
N ARG A 37 0.67 1.34 9.16
CA ARG A 37 1.12 1.28 10.57
C ARG A 37 0.08 0.71 11.54
N TYR A 38 -1.20 0.74 11.18
CA TYR A 38 -2.26 0.11 11.98
C TYR A 38 -2.55 -1.34 11.59
N LEU A 39 -1.90 -1.88 10.57
CA LEU A 39 -2.11 -3.25 10.12
C LEU A 39 -1.20 -4.23 10.89
N PRO A 40 -1.60 -5.49 11.05
CA PRO A 40 -0.75 -6.53 11.63
C PRO A 40 0.55 -6.73 10.82
N PRO A 41 1.68 -7.09 11.46
CA PRO A 41 2.96 -7.32 10.77
C PRO A 41 2.93 -8.39 9.67
N GLY A 42 2.01 -9.36 9.74
CA GLY A 42 1.83 -10.42 8.75
C GLY A 42 0.89 -10.05 7.59
N THR A 43 0.55 -8.77 7.42
CA THR A 43 -0.34 -8.33 6.34
C THR A 43 0.40 -8.40 5.01
N GLN A 44 -0.14 -9.17 4.07
CA GLN A 44 0.35 -9.18 2.70
C GLN A 44 -0.09 -7.91 1.98
N VAL A 45 0.87 -7.20 1.40
CA VAL A 45 0.62 -5.96 0.64
C VAL A 45 0.64 -6.26 -0.85
N VAL A 46 -0.37 -5.76 -1.57
CA VAL A 46 -0.49 -5.83 -3.03
C VAL A 46 -0.60 -4.40 -3.55
N LEU A 47 0.19 -4.05 -4.56
CA LEU A 47 0.15 -2.75 -5.20
C LEU A 47 -0.10 -2.95 -6.69
N LEU A 48 -1.13 -2.26 -7.18
CA LEU A 48 -1.48 -2.18 -8.59
C LEU A 48 -1.31 -0.72 -9.02
N SER A 49 -0.66 -0.52 -10.16
CA SER A 49 -0.37 0.82 -10.68
C SER A 49 -0.13 0.74 -12.18
N ALA A 50 -0.59 1.75 -12.93
CA ALA A 50 -0.40 1.80 -14.37
C ALA A 50 1.01 2.33 -14.73
N THR A 51 1.54 3.21 -13.89
CA THR A 51 2.88 3.77 -14.00
C THR A 51 3.74 3.39 -12.80
N MET A 52 5.06 3.55 -12.91
CA MET A 52 5.99 3.19 -11.83
C MET A 52 6.97 4.34 -11.57
N PRO A 53 6.50 5.49 -11.05
CA PRO A 53 7.38 6.58 -10.64
C PRO A 53 8.26 6.16 -9.46
N HIS A 54 9.32 6.93 -9.20
CA HIS A 54 10.28 6.61 -8.15
C HIS A 54 9.63 6.46 -6.76
N GLU A 55 8.60 7.24 -6.48
CA GLU A 55 7.86 7.21 -5.22
C GLU A 55 7.12 5.88 -4.98
N ILE A 56 6.57 5.27 -6.04
CA ILE A 56 5.97 3.93 -5.97
C ILE A 56 7.04 2.89 -5.67
N LEU A 57 8.21 2.99 -6.32
CA LEU A 57 9.33 2.07 -6.06
C LEU A 57 9.82 2.17 -4.61
N GLU A 58 9.94 3.39 -4.08
CA GLU A 58 10.28 3.63 -2.68
C GLU A 58 9.23 3.02 -1.74
N MET A 59 7.96 3.18 -2.08
CA MET A 59 6.83 2.63 -1.32
C MET A 59 6.87 1.09 -1.26
N THR A 60 7.06 0.42 -2.41
CA THR A 60 7.17 -1.04 -2.46
C THR A 60 8.33 -1.55 -1.61
N SER A 61 9.45 -0.84 -1.60
CA SER A 61 10.63 -1.23 -0.81
C SER A 61 10.41 -1.11 0.70
N LYS A 62 9.52 -0.22 1.15
CA LYS A 62 9.22 0.02 2.57
C LYS A 62 8.08 -0.84 3.11
N PHE A 63 7.07 -1.14 2.30
CA PHE A 63 5.85 -1.84 2.75
C PHE A 63 5.84 -3.32 2.41
N MET A 64 6.64 -3.76 1.44
CA MET A 64 6.60 -5.13 0.96
C MET A 64 7.86 -5.87 1.39
N THR A 65 7.69 -7.10 1.85
CA THR A 65 8.81 -8.02 2.09
C THR A 65 8.97 -8.91 0.87
N GLN A 66 10.09 -8.76 0.15
CA GLN A 66 10.42 -9.55 -1.05
C GLN A 66 9.28 -9.64 -2.08
N PRO A 67 8.80 -8.50 -2.62
CA PRO A 67 7.65 -8.49 -3.52
C PRO A 67 7.94 -9.22 -4.83
N VAL A 68 6.97 -10.01 -5.29
CA VAL A 68 6.94 -10.51 -6.66
C VAL A 68 6.55 -9.34 -7.57
N ARG A 69 7.40 -9.03 -8.55
CA ARG A 69 7.17 -7.95 -9.52
C ARG A 69 6.64 -8.55 -10.81
N ILE A 70 5.43 -8.15 -11.19
CA ILE A 70 4.81 -8.53 -12.45
C ILE A 70 4.66 -7.26 -13.28
N LEU A 71 5.40 -7.19 -14.38
CA LEU A 71 5.34 -6.08 -15.33
C LEU A 71 4.71 -6.60 -16.62
N VAL A 72 3.57 -6.04 -16.99
CA VAL A 72 2.92 -6.34 -18.26
C VAL A 72 3.46 -5.36 -19.30
N LYS A 73 4.16 -5.88 -20.31
CA LYS A 73 4.48 -5.08 -21.49
C LYS A 73 3.18 -4.86 -22.26
N ARG A 74 2.89 -3.60 -22.58
CA ARG A 74 1.87 -3.27 -23.58
C ARG A 74 2.32 -3.76 -24.96
#